data_AF-A0A9E0TWD0-F1
#
_entry.id   AF-A0A9E0TWD0-F1
#
_cell.length_a   1.000
_cell.length_b   1.000
_cell.length_c   1.000
_cell.angle_alpha   90.00
_cell.angle_beta   90.00
_cell.angle_gamma   90.00
#
_symmetry.space_group_name_H-M   'P 1'
#
loop_
_entity.id
_entity.type
_entity.pdbx_description
1 polymer ?
#
loop_
_entity_poly.entity_id
_entity_poly.type
_entity_poly.pdbx_seq_one_letter_code
_entity_poly.pdbx_strand_id
1 'polypeptide(L)'
;MLPVVGMDYTHSEKWKFNLVFPLNVSAVYSMDSNWSCEGALRYFLTRQRLEKDDRIHRGLVAYRNWGAEIGLNYRLSERIYINAHVGESIAGRMRVSNHEDRHRHHYKIKPAPYFGLVAKIDF
;
A
#
# COMPACT_ATOMS: atom_id res chain seq x y z
N MET A 1 -15.14 -2.78 14.57
CA MET A 1 -14.69 -2.03 13.38
C MET A 1 -14.00 -0.77 13.91
N LEU A 2 -12.73 -0.53 13.61
CA LEU A 2 -12.04 0.69 14.08
C LEU A 2 -12.36 1.84 13.12
N PRO A 3 -12.52 3.09 13.62
CA PRO A 3 -12.73 4.24 12.75
C PRO A 3 -11.47 4.48 11.90
N VAL A 4 -11.68 4.85 10.63
CA VAL A 4 -10.62 5.39 9.79
C VAL A 4 -10.46 6.86 10.16
N VAL A 5 -9.30 7.23 10.67
CA VAL A 5 -8.98 8.61 11.07
C VAL A 5 -7.82 9.09 10.23
N GLY A 6 -8.05 10.13 9.43
CA GLY A 6 -7.03 10.79 8.61
C GLY A 6 -6.57 12.08 9.27
N MET A 7 -5.27 12.35 9.23
CA MET A 7 -4.67 13.61 9.61
C MET A 7 -3.69 14.04 8.53
N ASP A 8 -3.92 15.23 7.98
CA ASP A 8 -2.99 15.93 7.10
C ASP A 8 -2.30 17.03 7.90
N TYR A 9 -0.97 16.98 7.95
CA TYR A 9 -0.15 17.97 8.63
C TYR A 9 0.87 18.54 7.65
N THR A 10 0.75 19.84 7.38
CA THR A 10 1.73 20.58 6.57
C THR A 10 2.63 21.34 7.53
N HIS A 11 3.88 20.88 7.68
CA HIS A 11 4.84 21.52 8.59
C HIS A 11 5.42 22.81 7.99
N SER A 12 5.62 22.82 6.69
CA SER A 12 6.13 23.96 5.92
C SER A 12 5.63 23.90 4.48
N GLU A 13 5.93 24.90 3.66
CA GLU A 13 5.62 24.88 2.22
C GLU A 13 6.21 23.66 1.49
N LYS A 14 7.29 23.08 2.04
CA LYS A 14 7.99 21.93 1.45
C LYS A 14 7.59 20.59 2.03
N TRP A 15 7.17 20.52 3.29
CA TRP A 15 6.90 19.24 3.97
C TRP A 15 5.41 19.03 4.23
N LYS A 16 4.90 17.92 3.70
CA LYS A 16 3.54 17.42 3.96
C LYS A 16 3.61 16.04 4.57
N PHE A 17 2.86 15.83 5.64
CA PHE A 17 2.74 14.55 6.32
C PHE A 17 1.28 14.13 6.28
N ASN A 18 1.04 12.86 5.93
CA ASN A 18 -0.28 12.27 5.92
C ASN A 18 -0.25 11.03 6.81
N LEU A 19 -1.25 10.91 7.67
CA LEU A 19 -1.43 9.77 8.55
C LEU A 19 -2.88 9.30 8.45
N VAL A 20 -3.08 8.08 7.98
CA VAL A 20 -4.39 7.42 7.93
C VAL A 20 -4.35 6.22 8.87
N PHE A 21 -4.90 6.40 10.06
CA PHE A 21 -5.03 5.34 11.05
C PHE A 21 -6.00 4.26 10.53
N PRO A 22 -5.72 2.96 10.75
CA PRO A 22 -4.58 2.41 11.51
C PRO A 22 -3.28 2.15 10.73
N LEU A 23 -3.19 2.51 9.45
CA LEU A 23 -2.50 1.65 8.49
C LEU A 23 -1.50 2.33 7.56
N ASN A 24 -1.67 3.61 7.25
CA ASN A 24 -0.82 4.29 6.28
C ASN A 24 -0.23 5.58 6.85
N VAL A 25 1.05 5.80 6.60
CA VAL A 25 1.77 7.04 6.92
C VAL A 25 2.59 7.42 5.70
N SER A 26 2.59 8.69 5.31
CA SER A 26 3.48 9.20 4.29
C SER A 26 4.02 10.59 4.63
N ALA A 27 5.19 10.88 4.10
CA ALA A 27 5.85 12.17 4.15
C ALA A 27 6.25 12.55 2.72
N VAL A 28 5.91 13.77 2.31
CA VAL A 28 6.21 14.31 0.99
C VAL A 28 7.05 15.57 1.17
N TYR A 29 8.17 15.63 0.45
CA TYR A 29 9.05 16.78 0.36
C TYR A 29 9.01 17.37 -1.04
N SER A 30 8.51 18.60 -1.17
CA SER A 30 8.55 19.39 -2.41
C SER A 30 9.95 19.98 -2.60
N MET A 31 10.61 19.59 -3.68
CA MET A 31 11.92 20.14 -4.06
C MET A 31 11.75 21.47 -4.79
N ASP A 32 10.84 21.48 -5.77
CA ASP A 32 10.43 22.63 -6.57
C ASP A 32 8.93 22.55 -6.95
N SER A 33 8.50 23.35 -7.93
CA SER A 33 7.10 23.40 -8.40
C SER A 33 6.63 22.12 -9.11
N ASN A 34 7.56 21.30 -9.59
CA ASN A 34 7.30 20.15 -10.45
C ASN A 34 7.76 18.84 -9.80
N TRP A 35 8.79 18.86 -8.95
CA TRP A 35 9.39 17.68 -8.33
C TRP A 35 9.09 17.59 -6.84
N SER A 36 8.69 16.40 -6.40
CA SER A 36 8.62 16.04 -4.98
C SER A 36 9.07 14.61 -4.73
N CYS A 37 9.70 14.36 -3.58
CA CYS A 37 9.99 13.01 -3.10
C CYS A 37 8.98 12.62 -2.03
N GLU A 38 8.62 11.34 -1.96
CA GLU A 38 7.77 10.80 -0.91
C GLU A 38 8.40 9.58 -0.26
N GLY A 39 8.21 9.44 1.04
CA GLY A 39 8.42 8.21 1.78
C GLY A 39 7.10 7.76 2.38
N ALA A 40 6.75 6.48 2.22
CA ALA A 40 5.49 5.94 2.70
C ALA A 40 5.66 4.59 3.40
N LEU A 41 4.90 4.40 4.46
CA LEU A 41 4.64 3.11 5.09
C LEU A 41 3.18 2.77 4.84
N ARG A 42 2.93 1.68 4.12
CA ARG A 42 1.60 1.23 3.74
C ARG A 42 1.30 -0.13 4.34
N TYR A 43 0.06 -0.34 4.76
CA TYR A 43 -0.42 -1.66 5.13
C TYR A 43 -1.42 -2.18 4.10
N PHE A 44 -1.13 -3.37 3.58
CA PHE A 44 -1.95 -4.07 2.62
C PHE A 44 -2.67 -5.21 3.31
N LEU A 45 -3.99 -5.25 3.18
CA LEU A 45 -4.82 -6.37 3.63
C LEU A 45 -5.78 -6.74 2.50
N THR A 46 -5.52 -7.89 1.89
CA THR A 46 -6.39 -8.47 0.86
C THR A 46 -7.02 -9.73 1.41
N ARG A 47 -8.34 -9.84 1.27
CA ARG A 47 -9.09 -11.05 1.60
C ARG A 47 -9.86 -11.49 0.37
N GLN A 48 -9.58 -12.68 -0.10
CA GLN A 48 -10.25 -13.28 -1.24
C GLN A 48 -10.94 -14.56 -0.80
N ARG A 49 -12.21 -14.71 -1.19
CA ARG A 49 -12.95 -15.96 -1.01
C ARG A 49 -12.76 -16.79 -2.28
N LEU A 50 -12.36 -18.04 -2.10
CA LEU A 50 -12.24 -19.00 -3.19
C LEU A 50 -13.63 -19.43 -3.65
N GLU A 51 -13.76 -19.69 -4.95
CA GLU A 51 -15.02 -20.08 -5.56
C GLU A 51 -15.36 -21.54 -5.25
N LYS A 52 -16.53 -21.98 -5.70
CA LYS A 52 -17.06 -23.32 -5.41
C LYS A 52 -16.18 -24.43 -6.00
N ASP A 53 -15.58 -24.16 -7.15
CA ASP A 53 -14.84 -25.12 -7.98
C ASP A 53 -13.31 -25.09 -7.72
N ASP A 54 -12.86 -24.21 -6.82
CA ASP A 54 -11.47 -24.19 -6.38
C ASP A 54 -11.14 -25.41 -5.49
N ARG A 55 -9.86 -25.84 -5.52
CA ARG A 55 -9.33 -26.99 -4.73
C ARG A 55 -9.67 -26.94 -3.23
N ILE A 56 -9.95 -25.76 -2.68
CA ILE A 56 -10.40 -25.56 -1.31
C ILE A 56 -11.79 -24.90 -1.36
N HIS A 57 -12.83 -25.74 -1.31
CA HIS A 57 -14.22 -25.32 -1.41
C HIS A 57 -14.54 -24.18 -0.42
N ARG A 58 -14.92 -23.01 -0.96
CA ARG A 58 -15.28 -21.81 -0.17
C ARG A 58 -14.21 -21.37 0.83
N GLY A 59 -12.94 -21.64 0.54
CA GLY A 59 -11.82 -21.22 1.37
C GLY A 59 -11.67 -19.70 1.44
N LEU A 60 -10.99 -19.21 2.47
CA LEU A 60 -10.61 -17.82 2.63
C LEU A 60 -9.09 -17.72 2.53
N VAL A 61 -8.61 -16.91 1.59
CA VAL A 61 -7.22 -16.51 1.48
C VAL A 61 -7.11 -15.09 2.00
N ALA A 62 -6.38 -14.91 3.10
CA ALA A 62 -6.09 -13.62 3.67
C ALA A 62 -4.59 -13.34 3.55
N TYR A 63 -4.25 -12.31 2.79
CA TYR A 63 -2.90 -11.80 2.66
C TYR A 63 -2.79 -10.47 3.40
N ARG A 64 -1.79 -10.35 4.28
CA ARG A 64 -1.45 -9.10 4.95
C ARG A 64 0.03 -8.82 4.81
N ASN A 65 0.37 -7.56 4.53
CA ASN A 65 1.77 -7.14 4.40
C ASN A 65 1.92 -5.67 4.78
N TRP A 66 3.12 -5.29 5.20
CA TRP A 66 3.53 -3.89 5.22
C TRP A 66 4.42 -3.60 4.02
N GLY A 67 4.38 -2.39 3.51
CA GLY A 67 5.29 -1.91 2.47
C GLY A 67 5.96 -0.64 2.96
N ALA A 68 7.28 -0.57 2.79
CA ALA A 68 8.02 0.69 2.87
C ALA A 68 8.36 1.13 1.45
N GLU A 69 7.99 2.34 1.08
CA GLU A 69 8.14 2.88 -0.27
C GLU A 69 8.87 4.22 -0.23
N ILE A 70 9.70 4.46 -1.24
CA ILE A 70 10.26 5.77 -1.57
C ILE A 70 9.90 6.07 -3.02
N GLY A 71 9.35 7.25 -3.28
CA GLY A 71 8.86 7.67 -4.57
C GLY A 71 9.39 9.02 -5.00
N LEU A 72 9.59 9.18 -6.31
CA LEU A 72 9.86 10.45 -6.96
C LEU A 72 8.65 10.82 -7.82
N ASN A 73 8.16 12.03 -7.60
CA ASN A 73 7.00 12.59 -8.27
C ASN A 73 7.45 13.71 -9.21
N TYR A 74 6.85 13.73 -10.39
CA TYR A 74 6.98 14.79 -11.36
C TYR A 74 5.62 15.26 -11.83
N ARG A 75 5.38 16.55 -11.77
CA ARG A 75 4.17 17.22 -12.23
C ARG A 75 4.54 18.15 -13.38
N LEU A 76 4.13 17.81 -14.60
CA LEU A 76 4.40 18.65 -15.77
C LEU A 76 3.39 19.80 -15.89
N SER A 77 2.14 19.54 -15.49
CA SER A 77 1.04 20.50 -15.43
C SER A 77 0.03 20.05 -14.37
N GLU A 78 -1.02 20.83 -14.12
CA GLU A 78 -2.12 20.38 -13.24
C GLU A 78 -2.81 19.10 -13.73
N ARG A 79 -2.59 18.72 -15.00
CA ARG A 79 -3.23 17.57 -15.65
C ARG A 79 -2.34 16.33 -15.75
N ILE A 80 -1.02 16.50 -15.67
CA ILE A 80 -0.07 15.40 -15.90
C ILE A 80 0.78 15.21 -14.66
N TYR A 81 0.67 14.02 -14.08
CA TYR A 81 1.42 13.58 -12.91
C TYR A 81 2.06 12.22 -13.18
N ILE A 82 3.34 12.12 -12.87
CA ILE A 82 4.13 10.89 -13.00
C ILE A 82 4.75 10.60 -11.63
N ASN A 83 4.67 9.36 -11.19
CA ASN A 83 5.32 8.87 -9.98
C ASN A 83 6.07 7.59 -10.29
N ALA A 84 7.35 7.56 -9.93
CA ALA A 84 8.16 6.35 -9.92
C ALA A 84 8.49 6.03 -8.48
N HIS A 85 8.20 4.82 -8.02
CA HIS A 85 8.51 4.41 -6.65
C HIS A 85 9.16 3.04 -6.62
N VAL A 86 9.99 2.86 -5.60
CA VAL A 86 10.57 1.58 -5.23
C VAL A 86 10.19 1.31 -3.79
N GLY A 87 9.95 0.04 -3.48
CA GLY A 87 9.59 -0.33 -2.13
C GLY A 87 10.02 -1.74 -1.80
N GLU A 88 9.97 -2.04 -0.52
CA GLU A 88 10.18 -3.38 0.00
C GLU A 88 8.98 -3.79 0.83
N SER A 89 8.55 -5.02 0.60
CA SER A 89 7.47 -5.63 1.36
C SER A 89 8.02 -6.23 2.65
N ILE A 90 7.37 -6.03 3.80
CA ILE A 90 7.88 -6.35 5.13
C ILE A 90 6.82 -7.09 5.95
N ALA A 91 7.21 -8.19 6.59
CA ALA A 91 6.36 -8.97 7.49
C ALA A 91 5.09 -9.56 6.82
N GLY A 92 5.19 -9.92 5.54
CA GLY A 92 4.12 -10.58 4.80
C GLY A 92 3.66 -11.87 5.46
N ARG A 93 2.34 -12.03 5.62
CA ARG A 93 1.72 -13.25 6.13
C ARG A 93 0.51 -13.60 5.27
N MET A 94 0.46 -14.85 4.84
CA MET A 94 -0.69 -15.40 4.15
C MET A 94 -1.34 -16.47 5.02
N ARG A 95 -2.66 -16.40 5.16
CA ARG A 95 -3.47 -17.41 5.82
C ARG A 95 -4.44 -17.98 4.80
N VAL A 96 -4.48 -19.31 4.71
CA VAL A 96 -5.49 -20.04 3.94
C VAL A 96 -6.29 -20.89 4.93
N SER A 97 -7.61 -20.76 4.91
CA SER A 97 -8.53 -21.54 5.75
C SER A 97 -9.71 -22.06 4.94
N ASN A 98 -10.15 -23.29 5.20
CA ASN A 98 -11.41 -23.80 4.60
C ASN A 98 -12.64 -23.15 5.26
N HIS A 99 -13.83 -23.40 4.72
CA HIS A 99 -15.11 -22.90 5.24
C HIS A 99 -15.39 -23.27 6.71
N GLU A 100 -14.91 -24.42 7.17
CA GLU A 100 -15.07 -24.92 8.55
C GLU A 100 -13.95 -24.47 9.49
N ASP A 101 -12.97 -23.72 8.97
CA ASP A 101 -11.79 -23.21 9.66
C ASP A 101 -10.92 -24.29 10.37
N ARG A 102 -11.10 -25.56 9.99
CA ARG A 102 -10.41 -26.73 10.57
C ARG A 102 -9.00 -26.97 10.00
N HIS A 103 -8.74 -26.50 8.78
CA HIS A 103 -7.43 -26.57 8.13
C HIS A 103 -6.90 -25.16 7.88
N ARG A 104 -6.13 -24.64 8.84
CA ARG A 104 -5.49 -23.32 8.76
C ARG A 104 -4.01 -23.47 8.44
N HIS A 105 -3.61 -23.07 7.24
CA HIS A 105 -2.19 -22.95 6.90
C HIS A 105 -1.75 -21.49 6.97
N HIS A 106 -0.63 -21.27 7.67
CA HIS A 106 0.00 -19.97 7.80
C HIS A 106 1.34 -20.00 7.07
N TYR A 107 1.50 -19.08 6.12
CA TYR A 107 2.73 -18.90 5.39
C TYR A 107 3.34 -17.55 5.76
N LYS A 108 4.62 -17.55 6.11
CA LYS A 108 5.42 -16.33 6.21
C LYS A 108 5.99 -16.03 4.84
N ILE A 109 5.72 -14.83 4.36
CA ILE A 109 6.24 -14.35 3.07
C ILE A 109 7.48 -13.52 3.39
N LYS A 110 8.57 -13.86 2.71
CA LYS A 110 9.84 -13.15 2.88
C LYS A 110 9.72 -11.74 2.31
N PRO A 111 10.49 -10.78 2.85
CA PRO A 111 10.61 -9.48 2.22
C PRO A 111 11.00 -9.59 0.75
N ALA A 112 10.46 -8.69 -0.05
CA ALA A 112 10.66 -8.68 -1.49
C ALA A 112 10.63 -7.24 -1.99
N PRO A 113 11.64 -6.80 -2.75
CA PRO A 113 11.63 -5.49 -3.37
C PRO A 113 10.65 -5.48 -4.56
N TYR A 114 10.08 -4.31 -4.82
CA TYR A 114 9.23 -4.04 -5.97
C TYR A 114 9.45 -2.62 -6.45
N PHE A 115 9.06 -2.36 -7.70
CA PHE A 115 9.05 -1.02 -8.27
C PHE A 115 7.72 -0.79 -8.97
N GLY A 116 7.31 0.47 -9.05
CA GLY A 116 6.08 0.89 -9.71
C GLY A 116 6.27 2.20 -10.44
N LEU A 117 5.53 2.33 -11.53
CA LEU A 117 5.40 3.56 -12.30
C LEU A 117 3.92 3.86 -12.46
N VAL A 118 3.52 5.07 -12.09
CA VAL A 118 2.16 5.56 -12.20
C VAL A 118 2.19 6.84 -13.02
N ALA A 119 1.41 6.87 -14.09
CA ALA A 119 1.13 8.08 -14.83
C ALA A 119 -0.37 8.38 -14.71
N LYS A 120 -0.69 9.60 -14.27
CA LYS A 120 -2.05 10.11 -14.21
C LYS A 120 -2.19 11.27 -15.19
N ILE A 121 -3.18 11.17 -16.06
CA ILE A 121 -3.53 12.17 -17.07
C ILE A 121 -5.00 12.51 -16.86
N ASP A 122 -5.28 13.74 -16.45
CA ASP A 122 -6.62 14.27 -16.30
C ASP A 122 -6.98 15.09 -17.57
N PHE A 123 -8.09 14.75 -18.23
CA PHE A 123 -8.54 15.37 -19.50
C PHE A 123 -9.49 16.54 -19.26
#